data_AF-A0A349VH29-F1
#
_entry.id   AF-A0A349VH29-F1
#
_cell.length_a   1.000
_cell.length_b   1.000
_cell.length_c   1.000
_cell.angle_alpha   90.00
_cell.angle_beta   90.00
_cell.angle_gamma   90.00
#
_symmetry.space_group_name_H-M   'P 1'
#
loop_
_entity.id
_entity.type
_entity.pdbx_description
1 polymer ?
#
loop_
_entity_poly.entity_id
_entity_poly.type
_entity_poly.pdbx_seq_one_letter_code
_entity_poly.pdbx_strand_id
1 'polypeptide(L)'
;LFGANIRYAIDSPLELLPYGAMAIVLALAGVLYIQTFYGIHHLFKKLSIPPHVKPLIGAALAGLVGVGLWFAFEQNHDALAVLGSGYGLLQKLFTAGETVGPMLLITVALVKILTTSLTISSGGSGGVFGPSMVIGGCLGGAVGIVFHSLWPDLVKQPQAFAIVGMAGFFSGCARAPLSTVLMVSEMTGGYSLLLPTLWVSTLTFLLGRRWTLYIKQVPTRLDSPAHRGDFFVDVLEGIKVDNVFKRAPVLKLIHEGTTLDDIVHALAESVQRYFPVVDAQGKLVGIFSEEDVRGYLYDDTIWQIANARDVMNGNVVTVTPDDDLNTALGKFTATNVDELPVVSAEDRQHLIGIITRKDVITAYNLRRLEHEKMRRAAEVYQEPTGQA
;
A
#
# COMPACT_ATOMS: atom_id res chain seq x y z
N LEU A 1 4.63 16.17 23.19
CA LEU A 1 4.57 17.53 22.58
C LEU A 1 3.58 18.43 23.32
N PHE A 2 2.43 17.91 23.76
CA PHE A 2 1.38 18.67 24.44
C PHE A 2 1.36 18.51 25.97
N GLY A 3 2.37 17.86 26.55
CA GLY A 3 2.44 17.55 27.99
C GLY A 3 2.21 16.06 28.26
N ALA A 4 2.64 15.56 29.42
CA ALA A 4 2.63 14.12 29.77
C ALA A 4 1.50 13.71 30.73
N ASN A 5 0.51 14.58 30.98
CA ASN A 5 -0.53 14.35 32.01
C ASN A 5 -1.92 14.87 31.59
N ILE A 6 -2.26 14.82 30.31
CA ILE A 6 -3.62 15.16 29.87
C ILE A 6 -4.53 13.94 30.12
N ARG A 7 -5.34 14.00 31.19
CA ARG A 7 -6.28 12.93 31.56
C ARG A 7 -7.71 13.33 31.22
N TYR A 8 -8.10 13.06 29.98
CA TYR A 8 -9.49 13.14 29.55
C TYR A 8 -10.05 11.74 29.35
N ALA A 9 -11.30 11.53 29.73
CA ALA A 9 -11.96 10.23 29.64
C ALA A 9 -13.43 10.43 29.28
N ILE A 10 -14.02 9.37 28.74
CA ILE A 10 -15.47 9.29 28.52
C ILE A 10 -16.07 8.46 29.63
N ASP A 11 -17.12 8.97 30.27
CA ASP A 11 -17.83 8.24 31.33
C ASP A 11 -19.08 7.52 30.80
N SER A 12 -19.65 7.97 29.67
CA SER A 12 -20.88 7.45 29.10
C SER A 12 -20.81 7.29 27.58
N PRO A 13 -21.36 6.21 27.00
CA PRO A 13 -21.43 6.03 25.54
C PRO A 13 -22.14 7.18 24.81
N LEU A 14 -23.05 7.90 25.47
CA LEU A 14 -23.75 9.04 24.88
C LEU A 14 -22.81 10.19 24.51
N GLU A 15 -21.67 10.31 25.20
CA GLU A 15 -20.66 11.34 24.89
C GLU A 15 -20.03 11.12 23.50
N LEU A 16 -20.19 9.94 22.88
CA LEU A 16 -19.74 9.67 21.50
C LEU A 16 -20.58 10.39 20.43
N LEU A 17 -21.82 10.77 20.73
CA LEU A 17 -22.69 11.48 19.78
C LEU A 17 -22.12 12.84 19.36
N PRO A 18 -21.73 13.75 20.28
CA PRO A 18 -21.12 15.02 19.90
C PRO A 18 -19.78 14.85 19.18
N TYR A 19 -18.96 13.83 19.54
CA TYR A 19 -17.76 13.49 18.76
C TYR A 19 -18.12 13.04 17.33
N GLY A 20 -19.17 12.23 17.17
CA GLY A 20 -19.67 11.82 15.86
C GLY A 20 -20.14 13.00 15.01
N ALA A 21 -20.84 13.96 15.60
CA ALA A 21 -21.27 15.19 14.91
C ALA A 21 -20.06 16.04 14.46
N MET A 22 -19.02 16.14 15.29
CA MET A 22 -17.77 16.81 14.93
C MET A 22 -17.11 16.19 13.69
N ALA A 23 -17.23 14.88 13.47
CA ALA A 23 -16.66 14.22 12.30
C ALA A 23 -17.17 14.81 10.97
N ILE A 24 -18.42 15.27 10.93
CA ILE A 24 -19.01 15.93 9.75
C ILE A 24 -18.30 17.26 9.49
N VAL A 25 -18.10 18.07 10.53
CA VAL A 25 -17.39 19.35 10.44
C VAL A 25 -15.96 19.15 9.94
N LEU A 26 -15.26 18.17 10.51
CA LEU A 26 -13.89 17.85 10.11
C LEU A 26 -13.80 17.32 8.68
N ALA A 27 -14.76 16.48 8.25
CA ALA A 27 -14.81 15.97 6.88
C ALA A 27 -15.03 17.09 5.86
N LEU A 28 -15.98 18.01 6.12
CA LEU A 28 -16.24 19.17 5.27
C LEU A 28 -15.03 20.10 5.19
N ALA A 29 -14.40 20.39 6.34
CA ALA A 29 -13.17 21.17 6.37
C ALA A 29 -12.00 20.47 5.67
N GLY A 30 -11.93 19.14 5.73
CA GLY A 30 -10.94 18.34 5.01
C GLY A 30 -11.11 18.44 3.48
N VAL A 31 -12.36 18.38 3.00
CA VAL A 31 -12.67 18.62 1.58
C VAL A 31 -12.23 20.03 1.17
N LEU A 32 -12.59 21.05 1.96
CA LEU A 32 -12.16 22.43 1.73
C LEU A 32 -10.64 22.56 1.69
N TYR A 33 -9.93 21.90 2.62
CA TYR A 33 -8.48 21.92 2.66
C TYR A 33 -7.86 21.33 1.40
N ILE A 34 -8.29 20.14 0.99
CA ILE A 34 -7.76 19.45 -0.19
C ILE A 34 -8.06 20.23 -1.47
N GLN A 35 -9.29 20.74 -1.63
CA GLN A 35 -9.67 21.57 -2.76
C GLN A 35 -8.85 22.86 -2.83
N THR A 36 -8.68 23.55 -1.71
CA THR A 36 -7.89 24.79 -1.65
C THR A 36 -6.41 24.51 -1.95
N PHE A 37 -5.86 23.46 -1.36
CA PHE A 37 -4.47 23.06 -1.53
C PHE A 37 -4.14 22.78 -2.99
N TYR A 38 -4.93 21.93 -3.64
CA TYR A 38 -4.72 21.60 -5.04
C TYR A 38 -5.17 22.71 -5.98
N GLY A 39 -6.22 23.47 -5.67
CA GLY A 39 -6.63 24.64 -6.46
C GLY A 39 -5.50 25.67 -6.57
N ILE A 40 -4.87 26.01 -5.44
CA ILE A 40 -3.72 26.91 -5.40
C ILE A 40 -2.50 26.28 -6.09
N HIS A 41 -2.28 24.97 -5.94
CA HIS A 41 -1.22 24.26 -6.67
C HIS A 41 -1.36 24.38 -8.18
N HIS A 42 -2.57 24.18 -8.71
CA HIS A 42 -2.84 24.35 -10.14
C HIS A 42 -2.65 25.80 -10.59
N LEU A 43 -3.04 26.79 -9.78
CA LEU A 43 -2.84 28.21 -10.07
C LEU A 43 -1.34 28.55 -10.18
N PHE A 44 -0.51 28.15 -9.22
CA PHE A 44 0.93 28.38 -9.27
C PHE A 44 1.62 27.59 -10.39
N LYS A 45 1.11 26.41 -10.73
CA LYS A 45 1.60 25.64 -11.88
C LYS A 45 1.34 26.37 -13.20
N LYS A 46 0.18 27.03 -13.35
CA LYS A 46 -0.20 27.79 -14.55
C LYS A 46 0.59 29.09 -14.73
N LEU A 47 1.13 29.67 -13.66
CA LEU A 47 1.96 30.88 -13.74
C LEU A 47 3.32 30.60 -14.41
N SER A 48 3.58 31.27 -15.53
CA SER A 48 4.83 31.22 -16.31
C SER A 48 5.92 32.12 -15.70
N ILE A 49 6.24 31.92 -14.42
CA ILE A 49 7.30 32.65 -13.71
C ILE A 49 8.40 31.69 -13.23
N PRO A 50 9.63 32.17 -12.97
CA PRO A 50 10.73 31.33 -12.55
C PRO A 50 10.39 30.51 -11.28
N PRO A 51 10.83 29.24 -11.18
CA PRO A 51 10.45 28.36 -10.06
C PRO A 51 10.76 28.93 -8.67
N HIS A 52 11.87 29.66 -8.51
CA HIS A 52 12.27 30.24 -7.23
C HIS A 52 11.42 31.45 -6.81
N VAL A 53 10.73 32.11 -7.75
CA VAL A 53 9.88 33.27 -7.46
C VAL A 53 8.51 32.84 -6.94
N LYS A 54 8.04 31.64 -7.31
CA LYS A 54 6.73 31.14 -6.86
C LYS A 54 6.65 31.02 -5.33
N PRO A 55 7.62 30.40 -4.62
CA PRO A 55 7.63 30.35 -3.16
C PRO A 55 7.69 31.73 -2.50
N LEU A 56 8.41 32.69 -3.11
CA LEU A 56 8.49 34.06 -2.61
C LEU A 56 7.10 34.73 -2.60
N ILE A 57 6.33 34.57 -3.67
CA ILE A 57 4.96 35.08 -3.75
C ILE A 57 4.06 34.38 -2.72
N GLY A 58 4.14 33.05 -2.61
CA GLY A 58 3.37 32.29 -1.63
C GLY A 58 3.64 32.73 -0.19
N ALA A 59 4.92 32.91 0.16
CA ALA A 59 5.34 33.40 1.47
C ALA A 59 4.90 34.85 1.72
N ALA A 60 5.02 35.74 0.74
CA ALA A 60 4.57 37.13 0.85
C ALA A 60 3.05 37.23 1.08
N LEU A 61 2.26 36.45 0.33
CA LEU A 61 0.80 36.39 0.52
C LEU A 61 0.43 35.81 1.89
N ALA A 62 1.09 34.75 2.34
CA ALA A 62 0.86 34.21 3.68
C ALA A 62 1.22 35.23 4.78
N GLY A 63 2.32 35.97 4.61
CA GLY A 63 2.71 37.06 5.50
C GLY A 63 1.68 38.19 5.55
N LEU A 64 1.16 38.62 4.39
CA LEU A 64 0.09 39.62 4.29
C LEU A 64 -1.19 39.17 5.01
N VAL A 65 -1.56 37.90 4.86
CA VAL A 65 -2.70 37.32 5.59
C VAL A 65 -2.45 37.36 7.11
N GLY A 66 -1.24 37.06 7.56
CA GLY A 66 -0.86 37.16 8.97
C GLY A 66 -0.93 38.59 9.52
N VAL A 67 -0.43 39.57 8.76
CA VAL A 67 -0.55 41.01 9.12
C VAL A 67 -2.02 41.44 9.18
N GLY A 68 -2.85 40.98 8.24
CA GLY A 68 -4.29 41.25 8.27
C GLY A 68 -4.95 40.70 9.54
N LEU A 69 -4.61 39.47 9.93
CA LEU A 69 -5.13 38.85 11.16
C LEU A 69 -4.64 39.53 12.43
N TRP A 70 -3.38 40.00 12.46
CA TRP A 70 -2.84 40.76 13.58
C TRP A 70 -3.70 42.00 13.90
N PHE A 71 -4.07 42.77 12.88
CA PHE A 71 -4.93 43.93 13.08
C PHE A 71 -6.39 43.56 13.33
N ALA A 72 -6.90 42.51 12.67
CA ALA A 72 -8.28 42.06 12.83
C ALA A 72 -8.60 41.51 14.23
N PHE A 73 -7.60 40.95 14.93
CA PHE A 73 -7.73 40.42 16.29
C PHE A 73 -7.07 41.32 17.34
N GLU A 74 -7.09 42.65 17.14
CA GLU A 74 -6.64 43.63 18.13
C GLU A 74 -5.22 43.36 18.67
N GLN A 75 -4.30 42.97 17.78
CA GLN A 75 -2.90 42.66 18.11
C GLN A 75 -2.73 41.40 18.98
N ASN A 76 -3.69 40.48 18.95
CA ASN A 76 -3.55 39.19 19.61
C ASN A 76 -2.50 38.30 18.91
N HIS A 77 -1.45 37.95 19.65
CA HIS A 77 -0.37 37.08 19.17
C HIS A 77 -0.86 35.69 18.73
N ASP A 78 -1.94 35.19 19.32
CA ASP A 78 -2.46 33.85 19.01
C ASP A 78 -3.08 33.76 17.61
N ALA A 79 -3.55 34.89 17.06
CA ALA A 79 -4.02 34.94 15.68
C ALA A 79 -2.90 34.65 14.67
N LEU A 80 -1.64 34.90 15.05
CA LEU A 80 -0.46 34.57 14.25
C LEU A 80 -0.11 33.08 14.26
N ALA A 81 -0.84 32.22 14.98
CA ALA A 81 -0.68 30.76 14.91
C ALA A 81 -0.92 30.20 13.50
N VAL A 82 -1.56 30.98 12.62
CA VAL A 82 -1.65 30.72 11.17
C VAL A 82 -0.27 30.71 10.50
N LEU A 83 0.68 31.46 11.01
CA LEU A 83 2.09 31.46 10.62
C LEU A 83 2.87 30.45 11.50
N GLY A 84 3.92 29.84 10.95
CA GLY A 84 4.75 28.86 11.68
C GLY A 84 4.03 27.54 12.02
N SER A 85 4.32 26.94 13.16
CA SER A 85 3.81 25.60 13.52
C SER A 85 2.35 25.62 13.97
N GLY A 86 1.93 26.62 14.76
CA GLY A 86 0.59 26.74 15.35
C GLY A 86 0.32 25.83 16.55
N TYR A 87 1.27 24.99 16.97
CA TYR A 87 1.10 24.11 18.13
C TYR A 87 0.96 24.84 19.46
N GLY A 88 1.53 26.03 19.58
CA GLY A 88 1.40 26.86 20.78
C GLY A 88 -0.06 27.15 21.13
N LEU A 89 -0.89 27.50 20.13
CA LEU A 89 -2.32 27.73 20.34
C LEU A 89 -3.06 26.50 20.87
N LEU A 90 -2.70 25.31 20.37
CA LEU A 90 -3.26 24.05 20.86
C LEU A 90 -2.79 23.74 22.28
N GLN A 91 -1.54 24.05 22.63
CA GLN A 91 -1.04 23.89 24.01
C GLN A 91 -1.81 24.78 24.99
N LYS A 92 -2.20 26.00 24.59
CA LYS A 92 -3.04 26.89 25.42
C LYS A 92 -4.38 26.26 25.78
N LEU A 93 -5.00 25.50 24.86
CA LEU A 93 -6.25 24.78 25.14
C LEU A 93 -6.10 23.73 26.26
N PHE A 94 -4.90 23.18 26.47
CA PHE A 94 -4.62 22.17 27.50
C PHE A 94 -4.00 22.76 28.76
N THR A 95 -3.67 24.05 28.76
CA THR A 95 -2.98 24.70 29.88
C THR A 95 -4.02 25.30 30.82
N ALA A 96 -3.98 24.91 32.10
CA ALA A 96 -4.93 25.39 33.09
C ALA A 96 -4.79 26.92 33.29
N GLY A 97 -5.92 27.63 33.28
CA GLY A 97 -5.96 29.08 33.45
C GLY A 97 -5.90 29.88 32.15
N GLU A 98 -5.59 29.24 31.02
CA GLU A 98 -5.67 29.87 29.70
C GLU A 98 -7.03 29.60 29.05
N THR A 99 -7.59 30.63 28.39
CA THR A 99 -8.85 30.52 27.66
C THR A 99 -8.65 30.97 26.23
N VAL A 100 -9.12 30.15 25.29
CA VAL A 100 -9.07 30.45 23.86
C VAL A 100 -10.49 30.43 23.32
N GLY A 101 -10.92 31.53 22.69
CA GLY A 101 -12.26 31.67 22.15
C GLY A 101 -12.50 30.79 20.91
N PRO A 102 -13.72 30.25 20.72
CA PRO A 102 -14.03 29.40 19.56
C PRO A 102 -13.90 30.15 18.22
N MET A 103 -14.16 31.46 18.20
CA MET A 103 -14.01 32.29 17.00
C MET A 103 -12.56 32.36 16.50
N LEU A 104 -11.60 32.50 17.43
CA LEU A 104 -10.18 32.50 17.11
C LEU A 104 -9.75 31.14 16.57
N LEU A 105 -10.19 30.04 17.18
CA LEU A 105 -9.87 28.68 16.72
C LEU A 105 -10.42 28.42 15.30
N ILE A 106 -11.68 28.77 15.03
CA ILE A 106 -12.27 28.62 13.69
C ILE A 106 -11.48 29.44 12.67
N THR A 107 -11.15 30.68 13.01
CA THR A 107 -10.37 31.56 12.13
C THR A 107 -8.99 30.98 11.85
N VAL A 108 -8.27 30.52 12.88
CA VAL A 108 -6.96 29.90 12.71
C VAL A 108 -7.07 28.65 11.85
N ALA A 109 -8.06 27.79 12.07
CA ALA A 109 -8.24 26.59 11.23
C ALA A 109 -8.45 26.93 9.74
N LEU A 110 -9.39 27.84 9.44
CA LEU A 110 -9.72 28.20 8.06
C LEU A 110 -8.57 28.96 7.37
N VAL A 111 -7.88 29.84 8.09
CA VAL A 111 -6.76 30.59 7.53
C VAL A 111 -5.49 29.73 7.45
N LYS A 112 -5.32 28.74 8.32
CA LYS A 112 -4.21 27.76 8.23
C LYS A 112 -4.33 26.91 6.97
N ILE A 113 -5.55 26.55 6.54
CA ILE A 113 -5.81 25.92 5.23
C ILE A 113 -5.23 26.79 4.10
N LEU A 114 -5.54 28.09 4.10
CA LEU A 114 -5.08 29.03 3.08
C LEU A 114 -3.56 29.22 3.11
N THR A 115 -3.00 29.58 4.27
CA THR A 115 -1.56 29.87 4.44
C THR A 115 -0.68 28.64 4.14
N THR A 116 -1.11 27.45 4.53
CA THR A 116 -0.41 26.19 4.18
C THR A 116 -0.44 25.93 2.69
N SER A 117 -1.60 26.17 2.05
CA SER A 117 -1.74 26.02 0.60
C SER A 117 -0.89 27.04 -0.15
N LEU A 118 -0.83 28.30 0.29
CA LEU A 118 0.03 29.33 -0.32
C LEU A 118 1.51 28.99 -0.19
N THR A 119 1.96 28.47 0.95
CA THR A 119 3.39 28.20 1.21
C THR A 119 3.88 26.94 0.50
N ILE A 120 3.16 25.81 0.62
CA ILE A 120 3.59 24.55 0.03
C ILE A 120 3.27 24.50 -1.48
N SER A 121 2.06 24.87 -1.87
CA SER A 121 1.63 24.71 -3.27
C SER A 121 2.32 25.68 -4.23
N SER A 122 2.92 26.76 -3.73
CA SER A 122 3.77 27.67 -4.51
C SER A 122 5.20 27.13 -4.75
N GLY A 123 5.55 25.97 -4.17
CA GLY A 123 6.85 25.33 -4.33
C GLY A 123 7.76 25.40 -3.10
N GLY A 124 7.25 25.87 -1.95
CA GLY A 124 7.96 25.78 -0.69
C GLY A 124 8.13 24.33 -0.24
N SER A 125 9.25 24.03 0.42
CA SER A 125 9.48 22.72 1.05
C SER A 125 8.78 22.69 2.41
N GLY A 126 7.80 21.79 2.57
CA GLY A 126 7.08 21.65 3.83
C GLY A 126 6.19 20.41 3.86
N GLY A 127 5.94 19.91 5.08
CA GLY A 127 5.00 18.83 5.32
C GLY A 127 3.58 19.35 5.59
N VAL A 128 2.57 18.60 5.15
CA VAL A 128 1.15 18.91 5.40
C VAL A 128 0.62 18.36 6.73
N PHE A 129 1.40 17.51 7.38
CA PHE A 129 1.09 16.88 8.65
C PHE A 129 0.86 17.91 9.78
N GLY A 130 1.83 18.79 10.03
CA GLY A 130 1.75 19.75 11.14
C GLY A 130 0.55 20.70 11.03
N PRO A 131 0.33 21.34 9.88
CA PRO A 131 -0.87 22.13 9.63
C PRO A 131 -2.17 21.35 9.84
N SER A 132 -2.23 20.09 9.40
CA SER A 132 -3.43 19.26 9.58
C SER A 132 -3.77 19.05 11.05
N MET A 133 -2.77 18.88 11.90
CA MET A 133 -2.98 18.80 13.35
C MET A 133 -3.53 20.10 13.93
N VAL A 134 -3.00 21.24 13.52
CA VAL A 134 -3.50 22.54 13.99
C VAL A 134 -4.92 22.81 13.49
N ILE A 135 -5.21 22.55 12.22
CA ILE A 135 -6.54 22.73 11.64
C ILE A 135 -7.55 21.84 12.37
N GLY A 136 -7.27 20.53 12.47
CA GLY A 136 -8.14 19.58 13.15
C GLY A 136 -8.32 19.88 14.63
N GLY A 137 -7.23 20.22 15.32
CA GLY A 137 -7.27 20.56 16.75
C GLY A 137 -8.04 21.85 17.04
N CYS A 138 -7.90 22.87 16.18
CA CYS A 138 -8.64 24.11 16.35
C CYS A 138 -10.13 23.93 16.04
N LEU A 139 -10.49 23.23 14.95
CA LEU A 139 -11.89 22.93 14.65
C LEU A 139 -12.52 22.05 15.75
N GLY A 140 -11.80 21.03 16.20
CA GLY A 140 -12.26 20.17 17.27
C GLY A 140 -12.45 20.95 18.57
N GLY A 141 -11.46 21.73 19.00
CA GLY A 141 -11.57 22.57 20.18
C GLY A 141 -12.72 23.58 20.10
N ALA A 142 -12.93 24.20 18.93
CA ALA A 142 -14.05 25.11 18.72
C ALA A 142 -15.40 24.40 18.84
N VAL A 143 -15.56 23.25 18.20
CA VAL A 143 -16.78 22.43 18.30
C VAL A 143 -17.01 21.98 19.74
N GLY A 144 -15.97 21.55 20.45
CA GLY A 144 -16.04 21.18 21.86
C GLY A 144 -16.53 22.32 22.74
N ILE A 145 -15.96 23.52 22.60
CA ILE A 145 -16.37 24.72 23.36
C ILE A 145 -17.83 25.08 23.05
N VAL A 146 -18.23 25.07 21.78
CA VAL A 146 -19.61 25.36 21.38
C VAL A 146 -20.57 24.30 21.95
N PHE A 147 -20.26 23.02 21.83
CA PHE A 147 -21.13 21.96 22.34
C PHE A 147 -21.19 21.92 23.86
N HIS A 148 -20.10 22.23 24.58
CA HIS A 148 -20.13 22.40 26.02
C HIS A 148 -21.07 23.54 26.43
N SER A 149 -21.09 24.65 25.68
CA SER A 149 -22.00 25.76 25.96
C SER A 149 -23.49 25.41 25.72
N LEU A 150 -23.78 24.49 24.80
CA LEU A 150 -25.15 24.06 24.47
C LEU A 150 -25.63 22.89 25.33
N TRP A 151 -24.73 21.95 25.64
CA TRP A 151 -25.00 20.69 26.35
C TRP A 151 -23.88 20.38 27.36
N PRO A 152 -23.76 21.14 28.46
CA PRO A 152 -22.66 21.00 29.42
C PRO A 152 -22.62 19.63 30.11
N ASP A 153 -23.78 19.02 30.36
CA ASP A 153 -23.88 17.69 30.98
C ASP A 153 -23.38 16.56 30.07
N LEU A 154 -23.52 16.75 28.75
CA LEU A 154 -23.11 15.76 27.74
C LEU A 154 -21.65 15.96 27.32
N VAL A 155 -21.19 17.22 27.21
CA VAL A 155 -19.82 17.56 26.84
C VAL A 155 -19.11 18.13 28.06
N LYS A 156 -18.61 17.25 28.94
CA LYS A 156 -17.95 17.67 30.19
C LYS A 156 -16.56 18.28 29.98
N GLN A 157 -15.86 17.80 28.95
CA GLN A 157 -14.44 18.11 28.70
C GLN A 157 -14.24 18.65 27.26
N PRO A 158 -14.54 19.93 27.00
CA PRO A 158 -14.45 20.51 25.65
C PRO A 158 -13.05 20.41 25.03
N GLN A 159 -11.99 20.45 25.84
CA GLN A 159 -10.60 20.35 25.38
C GLN A 159 -10.29 19.00 24.73
N ALA A 160 -10.97 17.92 25.15
CA ALA A 160 -10.79 16.58 24.59
C ALA A 160 -11.15 16.53 23.08
N PHE A 161 -12.08 17.39 22.63
CA PHE A 161 -12.44 17.51 21.22
C PHE A 161 -11.29 18.03 20.38
N ALA A 162 -10.37 18.84 20.92
CA ALA A 162 -9.19 19.25 20.18
C ALA A 162 -8.29 18.05 19.86
N ILE A 163 -8.08 17.14 20.83
CA ILE A 163 -7.25 15.93 20.62
C ILE A 163 -7.89 15.00 19.59
N VAL A 164 -9.19 14.72 19.75
CA VAL A 164 -9.94 13.89 18.81
C VAL A 164 -10.00 14.55 17.43
N GLY A 165 -10.09 15.88 17.37
CA GLY A 165 -10.10 16.67 16.15
C GLY A 165 -8.79 16.63 15.38
N MET A 166 -7.64 16.69 16.07
CA MET A 166 -6.31 16.50 15.46
C MET A 166 -6.25 15.18 14.69
N ALA A 167 -6.61 14.09 15.36
CA ALA A 167 -6.55 12.76 14.78
C ALA A 167 -7.60 12.56 13.68
N GLY A 168 -8.84 12.98 13.91
CA GLY A 168 -9.93 12.83 12.94
C GLY A 168 -9.64 13.56 11.64
N PHE A 169 -9.20 14.82 11.71
CA PHE A 169 -8.93 15.62 10.53
C PHE A 169 -7.81 15.02 9.67
N PHE A 170 -6.67 14.67 10.29
CA PHE A 170 -5.56 14.08 9.55
C PHE A 170 -5.89 12.67 9.05
N SER A 171 -6.63 11.85 9.81
CA SER A 171 -7.08 10.52 9.36
C SER A 171 -7.91 10.59 8.08
N GLY A 172 -8.86 11.53 8.02
CA GLY A 172 -9.67 11.77 6.83
C GLY A 172 -8.85 12.25 5.64
N CYS A 173 -7.97 13.25 5.85
CA CYS A 173 -7.19 13.85 4.75
C CYS A 173 -6.06 12.94 4.24
N ALA A 174 -5.42 12.19 5.13
CA ALA A 174 -4.24 11.37 4.85
C ALA A 174 -4.55 9.89 4.55
N ARG A 175 -5.80 9.45 4.76
CA ARG A 175 -6.21 8.04 4.64
C ARG A 175 -5.39 7.09 5.51
N ALA A 176 -5.08 7.51 6.74
CA ALA A 176 -4.20 6.77 7.65
C ALA A 176 -4.76 6.72 9.10
N PRO A 177 -5.95 6.16 9.33
CA PRO A 177 -6.64 6.27 10.61
C PRO A 177 -5.89 5.66 11.80
N LEU A 178 -5.37 4.44 11.65
CA LEU A 178 -4.70 3.73 12.76
C LEU A 178 -3.41 4.42 13.21
N SER A 179 -2.53 4.78 12.27
CA SER A 179 -1.27 5.45 12.60
C SER A 179 -1.50 6.83 13.19
N THR A 180 -2.52 7.54 12.70
CA THR A 180 -2.86 8.88 13.18
C THR A 180 -3.38 8.84 14.62
N VAL A 181 -4.29 7.91 14.93
CA VAL A 181 -4.80 7.72 16.29
C VAL A 181 -3.65 7.46 17.26
N LEU A 182 -2.79 6.47 16.94
CA LEU A 182 -1.65 6.11 17.79
C LEU A 182 -0.72 7.30 18.01
N MET A 183 -0.33 7.97 16.93
CA MET A 183 0.63 9.06 17.02
C MET A 183 0.06 10.29 17.76
N VAL A 184 -1.24 10.59 17.64
CA VAL A 184 -1.86 11.63 18.48
C VAL A 184 -1.88 11.22 19.95
N SER A 185 -2.20 9.97 20.26
CA SER A 185 -2.14 9.44 21.63
C SER A 185 -0.72 9.52 22.23
N GLU A 186 0.32 9.23 21.46
CA GLU A 186 1.72 9.42 21.90
C GLU A 186 2.06 10.90 22.12
N MET A 187 1.60 11.80 21.24
CA MET A 187 1.90 13.22 21.33
C MET A 187 1.26 13.90 22.56
N THR A 188 0.11 13.39 23.02
CA THR A 188 -0.68 13.87 24.17
C THR A 188 -0.44 13.07 25.45
N GLY A 189 0.20 11.91 25.37
CA GLY A 189 0.62 11.11 26.52
C GLY A 189 -0.51 10.33 27.20
N GLY A 190 -1.60 10.01 26.49
CA GLY A 190 -2.74 9.30 27.07
C GLY A 190 -3.58 8.52 26.06
N TYR A 191 -4.04 7.33 26.47
CA TYR A 191 -4.86 6.42 25.65
C TYR A 191 -6.35 6.39 26.05
N SER A 192 -6.75 7.17 27.05
CA SER A 192 -8.13 7.22 27.53
C SER A 192 -9.13 7.71 26.47
N LEU A 193 -8.66 8.47 25.46
CA LEU A 193 -9.46 8.92 24.32
C LEU A 193 -9.34 8.02 23.08
N LEU A 194 -8.78 6.80 23.18
CA LEU A 194 -8.64 5.92 22.00
C LEU A 194 -9.97 5.64 21.32
N LEU A 195 -11.02 5.31 22.09
CA LEU A 195 -12.34 5.00 21.56
C LEU A 195 -12.97 6.16 20.74
N PRO A 196 -13.14 7.38 21.29
CA PRO A 196 -13.68 8.50 20.50
C PRO A 196 -12.75 8.89 19.35
N THR A 197 -11.43 8.75 19.51
CA THR A 197 -10.47 9.03 18.45
C THR A 197 -10.63 8.08 17.27
N LEU A 198 -10.74 6.77 17.53
CA LEU A 198 -11.02 5.76 16.50
C LEU A 198 -12.38 6.00 15.84
N TRP A 199 -13.40 6.34 16.62
CA TRP A 199 -14.75 6.63 16.13
C TRP A 199 -14.73 7.78 15.11
N VAL A 200 -14.21 8.94 15.50
CA VAL A 200 -14.14 10.12 14.63
C VAL A 200 -13.19 9.90 13.45
N SER A 201 -12.05 9.24 13.66
CA SER A 201 -11.09 8.95 12.59
C SER A 201 -11.67 8.02 11.53
N THR A 202 -12.49 7.04 11.93
CA THR A 202 -13.18 6.14 11.01
C THR A 202 -14.27 6.87 10.24
N LEU A 203 -15.09 7.68 10.93
CA LEU A 203 -16.14 8.46 10.28
C LEU A 203 -15.57 9.46 9.26
N THR A 204 -14.55 10.22 9.64
CA THR A 204 -13.87 11.17 8.73
C THR A 204 -13.20 10.46 7.55
N PHE A 205 -12.60 9.28 7.76
CA PHE A 205 -12.05 8.44 6.69
C PHE A 205 -13.15 7.99 5.70
N LEU A 206 -14.30 7.55 6.18
CA LEU A 206 -15.41 7.09 5.34
C LEU A 206 -16.07 8.26 4.59
N LEU A 207 -16.37 9.36 5.28
CA LEU A 207 -16.97 10.56 4.71
C LEU A 207 -16.03 11.23 3.69
N GLY A 208 -14.72 11.20 3.96
CA GLY A 208 -13.68 11.78 3.12
C GLY A 208 -13.17 10.88 2.00
N ARG A 209 -13.71 9.67 1.80
CA ARG A 209 -13.12 8.61 0.94
C ARG A 209 -12.72 9.08 -0.46
N ARG A 210 -13.44 10.02 -1.07
CA ARG A 210 -13.15 10.54 -2.42
C ARG A 210 -11.97 11.52 -2.47
N TRP A 211 -11.65 12.17 -1.36
CA TRP A 211 -10.66 13.24 -1.30
C TRP A 211 -9.42 12.73 -0.57
N THR A 212 -8.23 13.06 -1.07
CA THR A 212 -6.96 12.73 -0.40
C THR A 212 -5.96 13.84 -0.59
N LEU A 213 -5.20 14.11 0.45
CA LEU A 213 -4.07 15.04 0.39
C LEU A 213 -2.86 14.40 -0.31
N TYR A 214 -2.75 13.08 -0.29
CA TYR A 214 -1.67 12.33 -0.93
C TYR A 214 -2.15 11.69 -2.24
N ILE A 215 -2.20 12.46 -3.34
CA ILE A 215 -2.64 11.94 -4.66
C ILE A 215 -1.72 10.84 -5.20
N LYS A 216 -0.44 10.81 -4.79
CA LYS A 216 0.51 9.76 -5.17
C LYS A 216 0.35 8.47 -4.36
N GLN A 217 -0.52 8.46 -3.35
CA GLN A 217 -0.79 7.26 -2.57
C GLN A 217 -1.68 6.33 -3.37
N VAL A 218 -1.14 5.17 -3.71
CA VAL A 218 -1.87 4.13 -4.43
C VAL A 218 -2.78 3.33 -3.49
N PRO A 219 -3.87 2.72 -4.00
CA PRO A 219 -4.86 2.03 -3.15
C PRO A 219 -4.31 0.79 -2.45
N THR A 220 -3.46 0.03 -3.14
CA THR A 220 -2.89 -1.22 -2.63
C THR A 220 -1.37 -1.21 -2.74
N ARG A 221 -0.70 -2.05 -1.94
CA ARG A 221 0.75 -2.27 -2.09
C ARG A 221 1.13 -2.74 -3.50
N LEU A 222 0.23 -3.49 -4.14
CA LEU A 222 0.39 -4.06 -5.49
C LEU A 222 0.48 -2.98 -6.57
N ASP A 223 -0.18 -1.84 -6.36
CA ASP A 223 -0.15 -0.70 -7.28
C ASP A 223 1.11 0.16 -7.10
N SER A 224 1.93 -0.12 -6.08
CA SER A 224 3.09 0.69 -5.75
C SER A 224 4.27 0.29 -6.62
N PRO A 225 4.88 1.23 -7.39
CA PRO A 225 6.07 0.94 -8.18
C PRO A 225 7.26 0.43 -7.35
N ALA A 226 7.26 0.72 -6.04
CA ALA A 226 8.28 0.31 -5.08
C ALA A 226 8.23 -1.18 -4.70
N HIS A 227 7.08 -1.85 -4.86
CA HIS A 227 6.88 -3.25 -4.44
C HIS A 227 6.73 -4.21 -5.63
N ARG A 228 7.20 -3.82 -6.83
CA ARG A 228 7.04 -4.63 -8.05
C ARG A 228 7.77 -5.98 -7.99
N GLY A 229 8.89 -6.07 -7.29
CA GLY A 229 9.64 -7.33 -7.11
C GLY A 229 8.93 -8.30 -6.18
N ASP A 230 8.44 -7.79 -5.05
CA ASP A 230 7.70 -8.57 -4.05
C ASP A 230 6.44 -9.19 -4.65
N PHE A 231 5.73 -8.46 -5.53
CA PHE A 231 4.54 -8.99 -6.22
C PHE A 231 4.81 -10.24 -7.06
N PHE A 232 5.96 -10.30 -7.73
CA PHE A 232 6.31 -11.47 -8.55
C PHE A 232 6.50 -12.71 -7.68
N VAL A 233 7.15 -12.53 -6.53
CA VAL A 233 7.37 -13.59 -5.53
C VAL A 233 6.04 -13.99 -4.87
N ASP A 234 5.29 -13.02 -4.33
CA ASP A 234 4.02 -13.25 -3.62
C ASP A 234 2.99 -14.00 -4.47
N VAL A 235 2.87 -13.64 -5.75
CA VAL A 235 1.93 -14.30 -6.68
C VAL A 235 2.33 -15.75 -6.94
N LEU A 236 3.64 -16.01 -7.11
CA LEU A 236 4.14 -17.34 -7.40
C LEU A 236 4.15 -18.24 -6.15
N GLU A 237 4.41 -17.69 -4.96
CA GLU A 237 4.27 -18.38 -3.66
C GLU A 237 2.81 -18.79 -3.39
N GLY A 238 1.85 -17.99 -3.85
CA GLY A 238 0.41 -18.26 -3.71
C GLY A 238 -0.13 -19.36 -4.62
N ILE A 239 0.65 -19.88 -5.57
CA ILE A 239 0.22 -20.90 -6.53
C ILE A 239 1.07 -22.16 -6.35
N LYS A 240 0.41 -23.28 -6.07
CA LYS A 240 1.07 -24.59 -5.99
C LYS A 240 1.36 -25.17 -7.37
N VAL A 241 2.44 -25.94 -7.47
CA VAL A 241 2.80 -26.71 -8.67
C VAL A 241 1.63 -27.61 -9.07
N ASP A 242 0.91 -28.20 -8.11
CA ASP A 242 -0.26 -29.07 -8.36
C ASP A 242 -1.32 -28.45 -9.28
N ASN A 243 -1.51 -27.13 -9.19
CA ASN A 243 -2.53 -26.40 -9.94
C ASN A 243 -2.14 -26.16 -11.41
N VAL A 244 -0.88 -26.39 -11.78
CA VAL A 244 -0.30 -25.92 -13.05
C VAL A 244 0.36 -27.03 -13.86
N PHE A 245 0.99 -28.01 -13.21
CA PHE A 245 1.78 -29.02 -13.91
C PHE A 245 0.92 -29.97 -14.76
N LYS A 246 1.53 -30.54 -15.81
CA LYS A 246 0.89 -31.54 -16.67
C LYS A 246 1.12 -32.93 -16.10
N ARG A 247 0.04 -33.65 -15.80
CA ARG A 247 0.11 -35.02 -15.28
C ARG A 247 0.70 -35.99 -16.31
N ALA A 248 1.32 -37.05 -15.81
CA ALA A 248 2.11 -38.03 -16.56
C ALA A 248 1.43 -38.82 -17.72
N PRO A 249 0.09 -38.92 -17.89
CA PRO A 249 -0.47 -39.72 -18.99
C PRO A 249 -0.08 -39.26 -20.41
N VAL A 250 0.65 -38.15 -20.55
CA VAL A 250 1.06 -37.53 -21.82
C VAL A 250 2.59 -37.59 -22.02
N LEU A 251 3.37 -38.13 -21.08
CA LEU A 251 4.84 -38.13 -21.16
C LEU A 251 5.37 -39.44 -21.75
N LYS A 252 6.29 -39.33 -22.72
CA LYS A 252 7.04 -40.49 -23.22
C LYS A 252 8.18 -40.77 -22.24
N LEU A 253 8.11 -41.91 -21.55
CA LEU A 253 9.13 -42.39 -20.63
C LEU A 253 10.09 -43.33 -21.38
N ILE A 254 11.38 -43.24 -21.07
CA ILE A 254 12.42 -44.06 -21.69
C ILE A 254 12.96 -45.04 -20.64
N HIS A 255 13.08 -46.31 -21.00
CA HIS A 255 13.65 -47.30 -20.08
C HIS A 255 15.18 -47.16 -20.05
N GLU A 256 15.83 -47.38 -18.90
CA GLU A 256 17.28 -47.20 -18.76
C GLU A 256 18.14 -48.04 -19.74
N GLY A 257 17.60 -49.17 -20.18
CA GLY A 257 18.24 -50.05 -21.17
C GLY A 257 17.90 -49.74 -22.64
N THR A 258 17.11 -48.70 -22.93
CA THR A 258 16.75 -48.33 -24.32
C THR A 258 17.99 -47.89 -25.10
N THR A 259 18.17 -48.40 -26.32
CA THR A 259 19.33 -48.10 -27.15
C THR A 259 19.31 -46.65 -27.66
N LEU A 260 20.48 -46.10 -27.99
CA LEU A 260 20.56 -44.75 -28.55
C LEU A 260 19.79 -44.62 -29.88
N ASP A 261 19.78 -45.66 -30.71
CA ASP A 261 19.02 -45.69 -31.97
C ASP A 261 17.51 -45.53 -31.72
N ASP A 262 16.97 -46.28 -30.76
CA ASP A 262 15.56 -46.18 -30.35
C ASP A 262 15.24 -44.81 -29.73
N ILE A 263 16.18 -44.23 -28.97
CA ILE A 263 16.04 -42.88 -28.40
C ILE A 263 15.88 -41.85 -29.52
N VAL A 264 16.70 -41.92 -30.57
CA VAL A 264 16.63 -40.95 -31.68
C VAL A 264 15.33 -41.08 -32.46
N HIS A 265 14.85 -42.30 -32.71
CA HIS A 265 13.52 -42.52 -33.26
C HIS A 265 12.43 -41.93 -32.34
N ALA A 266 12.57 -42.11 -31.03
CA ALA A 266 11.62 -41.56 -30.06
C ALA A 266 11.61 -40.03 -30.03
N LEU A 267 12.76 -39.37 -30.22
CA LEU A 267 12.89 -37.92 -30.37
C LEU A 267 12.18 -37.44 -31.63
N ALA A 268 12.40 -38.10 -32.77
CA ALA A 268 11.84 -37.69 -34.06
C ALA A 268 10.31 -37.73 -34.11
N GLU A 269 9.69 -38.62 -33.33
CA GLU A 269 8.23 -38.79 -33.24
C GLU A 269 7.58 -37.91 -32.15
N SER A 270 8.36 -37.19 -31.36
CA SER A 270 7.89 -36.48 -30.17
C SER A 270 8.13 -34.97 -30.28
N VAL A 271 7.26 -34.20 -29.64
CA VAL A 271 7.46 -32.76 -29.41
C VAL A 271 8.04 -32.45 -28.02
N GLN A 272 8.25 -33.50 -27.21
CA GLN A 272 8.83 -33.43 -25.87
C GLN A 272 10.33 -33.15 -25.98
N ARG A 273 10.85 -32.25 -25.13
CA ARG A 273 12.27 -31.88 -25.14
C ARG A 273 13.08 -32.62 -24.10
N TYR A 274 12.49 -32.94 -22.96
CA TYR A 274 13.12 -33.66 -21.86
C TYR A 274 12.48 -35.03 -21.67
N PHE A 275 13.28 -36.07 -21.59
CA PHE A 275 12.86 -37.47 -21.52
C PHE A 275 13.28 -38.07 -20.18
N PRO A 276 12.31 -38.31 -19.28
CA PRO A 276 12.58 -39.01 -18.03
C PRO A 276 12.97 -40.47 -18.31
N VAL A 277 14.05 -40.90 -17.68
CA VAL A 277 14.55 -42.27 -17.75
C VAL A 277 14.10 -43.02 -16.51
N VAL A 278 13.53 -44.21 -16.72
CA VAL A 278 12.99 -45.06 -15.67
C VAL A 278 13.64 -46.44 -15.64
N ASP A 279 13.72 -47.03 -14.44
CA ASP A 279 14.13 -48.42 -14.27
C ASP A 279 13.01 -49.41 -14.63
N ALA A 280 13.28 -50.70 -14.48
CA ALA A 280 12.33 -51.78 -14.72
C ALA A 280 11.09 -51.74 -13.80
N GLN A 281 11.14 -51.00 -12.68
CA GLN A 281 10.04 -50.79 -11.75
C GLN A 281 9.27 -49.48 -12.04
N GLY A 282 9.67 -48.73 -13.06
CA GLY A 282 9.05 -47.45 -13.44
C GLY A 282 9.49 -46.27 -12.56
N LYS A 283 10.59 -46.42 -11.80
CA LYS A 283 11.13 -45.35 -10.97
C LYS A 283 12.08 -44.46 -11.76
N LEU A 284 12.00 -43.15 -11.52
CA LEU A 284 12.86 -42.15 -12.14
C LEU A 284 14.32 -42.34 -11.69
N VAL A 285 15.19 -42.62 -12.65
CA VAL A 285 16.64 -42.81 -12.44
C VAL A 285 17.50 -41.76 -13.13
N GLY A 286 16.94 -41.03 -14.10
CA GLY A 286 17.63 -39.95 -14.78
C GLY A 286 16.71 -39.15 -15.69
N ILE A 287 17.31 -38.17 -16.37
CA ILE A 287 16.64 -37.39 -17.41
C ILE A 287 17.66 -36.99 -18.47
N PHE A 288 17.25 -36.94 -19.73
CA PHE A 288 18.06 -36.33 -20.80
C PHE A 288 17.20 -35.39 -21.64
N SER A 289 17.83 -34.44 -22.29
CA SER A 289 17.22 -33.54 -23.27
C SER A 289 17.56 -33.95 -24.70
N GLU A 290 16.82 -33.42 -25.67
CA GLU A 290 17.18 -33.54 -27.09
C GLU A 290 18.60 -33.00 -27.40
N GLU A 291 19.08 -32.02 -26.61
CA GLU A 291 20.44 -31.48 -26.76
C GLU A 291 21.51 -32.45 -26.26
N ASP A 292 21.25 -33.20 -25.20
CA ASP A 292 22.18 -34.19 -24.64
C ASP A 292 22.45 -35.32 -25.64
N VAL A 293 21.41 -35.73 -26.40
CA VAL A 293 21.53 -36.75 -27.45
C VAL A 293 22.35 -36.25 -28.64
N ARG A 294 22.30 -34.94 -28.95
CA ARG A 294 22.96 -34.36 -30.13
C ARG A 294 24.48 -34.57 -30.12
N GLY A 295 25.09 -34.67 -28.93
CA GLY A 295 26.53 -34.92 -28.77
C GLY A 295 26.97 -36.30 -29.28
N TYR A 296 26.06 -37.26 -29.36
CA TYR A 296 26.35 -38.65 -29.71
C TYR A 296 26.01 -39.01 -31.16
N LEU A 297 25.32 -38.12 -31.89
CA LEU A 297 24.88 -38.36 -33.27
C LEU A 297 26.03 -38.47 -34.30
N TYR A 298 27.25 -38.07 -33.94
CA TYR A 298 28.38 -37.98 -34.87
C TYR A 298 29.46 -39.06 -34.65
N ASP A 299 29.26 -39.98 -33.71
CA ASP A 299 30.19 -41.07 -33.40
C ASP A 299 29.53 -42.43 -33.66
N ASP A 300 29.84 -43.03 -34.81
CA ASP A 300 29.28 -44.33 -35.25
C ASP A 300 29.56 -45.47 -34.26
N THR A 301 30.67 -45.39 -33.51
CA THR A 301 31.05 -46.39 -32.51
C THR A 301 30.21 -46.27 -31.25
N ILE A 302 29.98 -45.04 -30.77
CA ILE A 302 29.13 -44.82 -29.59
C ILE A 302 27.67 -45.11 -29.91
N TRP A 303 27.22 -44.82 -31.14
CA TRP A 303 25.86 -45.09 -31.62
C TRP A 303 25.39 -46.52 -31.35
N GLN A 304 26.27 -47.50 -31.56
CA GLN A 304 25.91 -48.92 -31.47
C GLN A 304 25.98 -49.49 -30.05
N ILE A 305 26.60 -48.77 -29.11
CA ILE A 305 26.95 -49.31 -27.78
C ILE A 305 26.20 -48.56 -26.66
N ALA A 306 25.90 -47.27 -26.84
CA ALA A 306 25.27 -46.44 -25.82
C ALA A 306 23.78 -46.77 -25.64
N ASN A 307 23.32 -46.62 -24.39
CA ASN A 307 21.91 -46.70 -24.01
C ASN A 307 21.48 -45.45 -23.23
N ALA A 308 20.20 -45.40 -22.82
CA ALA A 308 19.63 -44.30 -22.05
C ALA A 308 20.41 -43.98 -20.77
N ARG A 309 20.95 -44.99 -20.09
CA ARG A 309 21.72 -44.84 -18.85
C ARG A 309 23.07 -44.12 -19.07
N ASP A 310 23.64 -44.25 -20.27
CA ASP A 310 24.90 -43.58 -20.62
C ASP A 310 24.68 -42.12 -21.03
N VAL A 311 23.51 -41.79 -21.58
CA VAL A 311 23.16 -40.44 -22.07
C VAL A 311 22.53 -39.57 -20.99
N MET A 312 21.84 -40.17 -20.01
CA MET A 312 21.09 -39.44 -19.00
C MET A 312 21.95 -38.70 -17.98
N ASN A 313 21.40 -37.61 -17.45
CA ASN A 313 21.86 -37.02 -16.20
C ASN A 313 21.15 -37.70 -15.02
N GLY A 314 21.93 -38.33 -14.14
CA GLY A 314 21.42 -38.99 -12.94
C GLY A 314 21.06 -38.04 -11.78
N ASN A 315 21.54 -36.79 -11.78
CA ASN A 315 21.22 -35.81 -10.75
C ASN A 315 20.00 -34.98 -11.16
N VAL A 316 18.82 -35.60 -11.08
CA VAL A 316 17.57 -34.98 -11.53
C VAL A 316 17.07 -33.96 -10.52
N VAL A 317 16.98 -32.70 -10.94
CA VAL A 317 16.33 -31.65 -10.14
C VAL A 317 14.82 -31.73 -10.34
N THR A 318 14.08 -31.97 -9.26
CA THR A 318 12.63 -32.22 -9.27
C THR A 318 11.86 -31.23 -8.39
N VAL A 319 10.55 -31.15 -8.61
CA VAL A 319 9.59 -30.44 -7.74
C VAL A 319 8.49 -31.38 -7.27
N THR A 320 7.80 -31.03 -6.19
CA THR A 320 6.61 -31.76 -5.72
C THR A 320 5.34 -30.95 -5.97
N PRO A 321 4.14 -31.56 -5.93
CA PRO A 321 2.87 -30.83 -6.02
C PRO A 321 2.70 -29.77 -4.92
N ASP A 322 3.33 -29.99 -3.76
CA ASP A 322 3.31 -29.10 -2.60
C ASP A 322 4.28 -27.91 -2.74
N ASP A 323 5.24 -27.96 -3.66
CA ASP A 323 6.08 -26.80 -3.97
C ASP A 323 5.21 -25.68 -4.56
N ASP A 324 5.58 -24.43 -4.30
CA ASP A 324 5.01 -23.27 -5.00
C ASP A 324 5.76 -22.96 -6.31
N LEU A 325 5.14 -22.13 -7.16
CA LEU A 325 5.74 -21.77 -8.44
C LEU A 325 7.02 -20.92 -8.30
N ASN A 326 7.21 -20.23 -7.17
CA ASN A 326 8.42 -19.45 -6.91
C ASN A 326 9.61 -20.41 -6.72
N THR A 327 9.39 -21.47 -5.95
CA THR A 327 10.33 -22.58 -5.75
C THR A 327 10.68 -23.25 -7.08
N ALA A 328 9.68 -23.55 -7.92
CA ALA A 328 9.90 -24.12 -9.25
C ALA A 328 10.72 -23.17 -10.15
N LEU A 329 10.43 -21.88 -10.15
CA LEU A 329 11.16 -20.87 -10.91
C LEU A 329 12.62 -20.70 -10.44
N GLY A 330 12.85 -20.76 -9.13
CA GLY A 330 14.19 -20.78 -8.55
C GLY A 330 15.01 -21.96 -9.07
N LYS A 331 14.40 -23.16 -9.10
CA LYS A 331 15.03 -24.37 -9.66
C LYS A 331 15.31 -24.22 -11.16
N PHE A 332 14.36 -23.74 -11.96
CA PHE A 332 14.57 -23.45 -13.38
C PHE A 332 15.76 -22.52 -13.64
N THR A 333 15.88 -21.46 -12.84
CA THR A 333 16.93 -20.45 -12.99
C THR A 333 18.29 -21.00 -12.56
N ALA A 334 18.34 -21.78 -11.48
CA ALA A 334 19.57 -22.35 -10.96
C ALA A 334 20.16 -23.44 -11.87
N THR A 335 19.32 -24.27 -12.50
CA THR A 335 19.77 -25.36 -13.39
C THR A 335 19.77 -24.98 -14.87
N ASN A 336 19.21 -23.82 -15.22
CA ASN A 336 19.04 -23.35 -16.59
C ASN A 336 18.33 -24.37 -17.51
N VAL A 337 17.28 -25.00 -17.01
CA VAL A 337 16.42 -25.93 -17.78
C VAL A 337 15.06 -25.31 -18.11
N ASP A 338 14.36 -25.89 -19.08
CA ASP A 338 13.02 -25.47 -19.49
C ASP A 338 11.89 -26.31 -18.89
N GLU A 339 12.18 -27.54 -18.48
CA GLU A 339 11.22 -28.49 -17.92
C GLU A 339 11.77 -29.14 -16.64
N LEU A 340 10.91 -29.30 -15.63
CA LEU A 340 11.24 -29.95 -14.36
C LEU A 340 10.29 -31.13 -14.12
N PRO A 341 10.80 -32.32 -13.80
CA PRO A 341 9.98 -33.44 -13.36
C PRO A 341 9.25 -33.11 -12.06
N VAL A 342 7.95 -33.41 -12.06
CA VAL A 342 7.12 -33.38 -10.86
C VAL A 342 7.04 -34.79 -10.30
N VAL A 343 7.50 -34.97 -9.07
CA VAL A 343 7.53 -36.27 -8.38
C VAL A 343 6.59 -36.28 -7.19
N SER A 344 6.19 -37.46 -6.73
CA SER A 344 5.37 -37.59 -5.52
C SER A 344 6.08 -36.99 -4.31
N ALA A 345 5.31 -36.40 -3.39
CA ALA A 345 5.82 -35.93 -2.12
C ALA A 345 6.31 -37.09 -1.23
N GLU A 346 5.72 -38.28 -1.38
CA GLU A 346 6.05 -39.47 -0.58
C GLU A 346 7.22 -40.28 -1.17
N ASP A 347 7.32 -40.33 -2.50
CA ASP A 347 8.40 -41.02 -3.21
C ASP A 347 8.97 -40.12 -4.32
N ARG A 348 10.19 -39.63 -4.09
CA ARG A 348 10.91 -38.77 -5.05
C ARG A 348 11.31 -39.47 -6.34
N GLN A 349 11.23 -40.80 -6.40
CA GLN A 349 11.48 -41.56 -7.62
C GLN A 349 10.18 -41.82 -8.40
N HIS A 350 9.01 -41.52 -7.81
CA HIS A 350 7.74 -41.68 -8.50
C HIS A 350 7.39 -40.41 -9.29
N LEU A 351 7.62 -40.46 -10.60
CA LEU A 351 7.27 -39.38 -11.52
C LEU A 351 5.75 -39.30 -11.71
N ILE A 352 5.18 -38.14 -11.43
CA ILE A 352 3.74 -37.87 -11.58
C ILE A 352 3.42 -36.87 -12.70
N GLY A 353 4.42 -36.15 -13.21
CA GLY A 353 4.25 -35.26 -14.35
C GLY A 353 5.46 -34.38 -14.64
N ILE A 354 5.24 -33.33 -15.42
CA ILE A 354 6.27 -32.33 -15.75
C ILE A 354 5.67 -30.92 -15.65
N ILE A 355 6.46 -29.97 -15.20
CA ILE A 355 6.13 -28.54 -15.26
C ILE A 355 7.14 -27.86 -16.19
N THR A 356 6.65 -26.94 -17.02
CA THR A 356 7.52 -26.15 -17.91
C THR A 356 7.65 -24.71 -17.40
N ARG A 357 8.76 -24.05 -17.74
CA ARG A 357 8.95 -22.62 -17.45
C ARG A 357 7.83 -21.77 -18.05
N LYS A 358 7.30 -22.19 -19.21
CA LYS A 358 6.16 -21.55 -19.87
C LYS A 358 4.88 -21.65 -19.04
N ASP A 359 4.63 -22.77 -18.36
CA ASP A 359 3.45 -22.94 -17.52
C ASP A 359 3.50 -21.97 -16.33
N VAL A 360 4.67 -21.81 -15.69
CA VAL A 360 4.90 -20.83 -14.60
C VAL A 360 4.61 -19.40 -15.07
N ILE A 361 5.18 -19.00 -16.21
CA ILE A 361 4.99 -17.65 -16.78
C ILE A 361 3.52 -17.42 -17.15
N THR A 362 2.86 -18.45 -17.70
CA THR A 362 1.45 -18.37 -18.09
C THR A 362 0.55 -18.20 -16.86
N ALA A 363 0.79 -18.97 -15.80
CA ALA A 363 0.08 -18.86 -14.52
C ALA A 363 0.24 -17.46 -13.90
N TYR A 364 1.47 -16.93 -13.89
CA TYR A 364 1.74 -15.56 -13.44
C TYR A 364 0.95 -14.51 -14.24
N ASN A 365 1.00 -14.59 -15.58
CA ASN A 365 0.32 -13.63 -16.44
C ASN A 365 -1.21 -13.67 -16.29
N LEU A 366 -1.80 -14.87 -16.17
CA LEU A 366 -3.22 -15.04 -15.89
C LEU A 366 -3.62 -14.34 -14.58
N ARG A 367 -2.85 -14.60 -13.50
CA ARG A 367 -3.15 -14.02 -12.19
C ARG A 367 -3.00 -12.51 -12.17
N ARG A 368 -2.00 -11.98 -12.88
CA ARG A 368 -1.82 -10.54 -13.06
C ARG A 368 -2.99 -9.91 -13.80
N LEU A 369 -3.49 -10.54 -14.88
CA LEU A 369 -4.64 -10.05 -15.64
C LEU A 369 -5.93 -10.04 -14.81
N GLU A 370 -6.16 -11.05 -13.97
CA GLU A 370 -7.28 -11.06 -13.02
C GLU A 370 -7.20 -9.88 -12.05
N HIS A 371 -6.01 -9.60 -11.53
CA HIS A 371 -5.79 -8.46 -10.64
C HIS A 371 -6.04 -7.12 -11.34
N GLU A 372 -5.55 -6.95 -12.58
CA GLU A 372 -5.82 -5.75 -13.39
C GLU A 372 -7.32 -5.58 -13.67
N LYS A 373 -8.06 -6.67 -13.93
CA LYS A 373 -9.52 -6.62 -14.12
C LYS A 373 -10.25 -6.21 -12.85
N MET A 374 -9.90 -6.79 -11.70
CA MET A 374 -10.47 -6.42 -10.40
C MET A 374 -10.21 -4.95 -10.08
N ARG A 375 -9.01 -4.45 -10.40
CA ARG A 375 -8.67 -3.03 -10.21
C ARG A 375 -9.54 -2.12 -11.08
N ARG A 376 -9.67 -2.41 -12.37
CA ARG A 376 -10.53 -1.63 -13.28
C ARG A 376 -12.00 -1.64 -12.83
N ALA A 377 -12.51 -2.78 -12.35
CA ALA A 377 -13.87 -2.86 -11.82
C ALA A 377 -14.05 -1.97 -10.55
N ALA A 378 -13.03 -1.90 -9.70
CA ALA A 378 -13.04 -1.02 -8.53
C ALA A 378 -12.89 0.47 -8.89
N GLU A 379 -12.11 0.80 -9.92
CA GLU A 379 -11.94 2.16 -10.45
C GLU A 379 -13.24 2.69 -11.09
N VAL A 380 -13.96 1.86 -11.86
CA VAL A 380 -15.28 2.22 -12.45
C VAL A 380 -16.33 2.53 -11.38
N TYR A 381 -16.24 1.90 -10.20
CA TYR A 381 -17.08 2.23 -9.04
C TYR A 381 -16.65 3.53 -8.31
N GLN A 382 -15.46 4.04 -8.60
CA GLN A 382 -14.86 5.20 -7.93
C GLN A 382 -14.76 6.45 -8.81
N GLU A 383 -15.10 6.39 -10.10
CA GLU A 383 -15.17 7.60 -10.93
C GLU A 383 -16.19 8.60 -10.33
N PRO A 384 -15.74 9.78 -9.90
CA PRO A 384 -16.65 10.87 -9.62
C PRO A 384 -17.15 11.37 -10.99
N THR A 385 -18.45 11.26 -11.21
CA THR A 385 -19.19 12.09 -12.17
C THR A 385 -18.81 13.55 -11.94
N GLY A 386 -17.86 14.07 -12.72
CA GLY A 386 -17.30 15.40 -12.49
C GLY A 386 -16.00 15.69 -13.24
N GLN A 387 -15.88 15.26 -14.49
CA GLN A 387 -14.96 15.86 -15.46
C GLN A 387 -15.77 16.25 -16.70
N ALA A 388 -16.28 17.47 -16.67
CA ALA A 388 -16.73 18.24 -17.82
C ALA A 388 -16.32 19.70 -17.58
#